data_AF-A0A970T6Q0-F1
#
_entry.id   AF-A0A970T6Q0-F1
#
_cell.length_a   1.000
_cell.length_b   1.000
_cell.length_c   1.000
_cell.angle_alpha   90.00
_cell.angle_beta   90.00
_cell.angle_gamma   90.00
#
_symmetry.space_group_name_H-M   'P 1'
#
loop_
_entity.id
_entity.type
_entity.pdbx_description
1 polymer ?
#
loop_
_entity_poly.entity_id
_entity_poly.type
_entity_poly.pdbx_seq_one_letter_code
_entity_poly.pdbx_strand_id
1 'polypeptide(L)'
;MNDFERARRFIRSHDWHFAKTMAHIPHWYCLRSEHNDHAAFKWFVSFIRENSREGKFYSKTYHYFYLDGYKYWDMDPTPEVCDLVNRDEYKKDFVSDEPYSERPDGLSYNEAVAPALLPLLKPESRIADLQCGDGEFVKWFGRFDGYKGVDNRTNYLAAFREREPEFTQERLFLERADNLSYEQQDIIVSLNAEMLDADDLKRVVNSASESSTVLLFSRNPLSPFKGLELFKNKNYNLLTNTTTR
;
A
#
# COMPACT_ATOMS: atom_id res chain seq x y z
N MET A 1 5.03 10.38 16.05
CA MET A 1 5.69 9.43 15.15
C MET A 1 4.76 8.24 15.03
N ASN A 2 4.26 7.99 13.83
CA ASN A 2 3.39 6.84 13.62
C ASN A 2 4.22 5.52 13.59
N ASP A 3 3.56 4.37 13.55
CA ASP A 3 4.26 3.08 13.62
C ASP A 3 5.10 2.77 12.38
N PHE A 4 4.72 3.23 11.18
CA PHE A 4 5.52 3.06 9.96
C PHE A 4 6.78 3.93 9.95
N GLU A 5 6.70 5.17 10.44
CA GLU A 5 7.88 6.01 10.72
C GLU A 5 8.80 5.35 11.75
N ARG A 6 8.23 4.80 12.82
CA ARG A 6 8.99 4.07 13.84
C ARG A 6 9.68 2.83 13.23
N ALA A 7 9.00 2.11 12.34
CA ALA A 7 9.54 0.97 11.61
C ALA A 7 10.70 1.38 10.70
N ARG A 8 10.57 2.47 9.92
CA ARG A 8 11.68 3.00 9.10
C ARG A 8 12.87 3.39 9.94
N ARG A 9 12.63 4.05 11.08
CA ARG A 9 13.70 4.42 12.01
C ARG A 9 14.40 3.18 12.54
N PHE A 10 13.66 2.15 12.94
CA PHE A 10 14.22 0.86 13.34
C PHE A 10 15.07 0.28 12.20
N ILE A 11 14.54 0.16 10.99
CA ILE A 11 15.27 -0.43 9.85
C ILE A 11 16.59 0.30 9.58
N ARG A 12 16.59 1.64 9.61
CA ARG A 12 17.76 2.49 9.33
C ARG A 12 18.79 2.52 10.46
N SER A 13 18.39 2.24 11.69
CA SER A 13 19.30 2.29 12.85
C SER A 13 20.06 0.98 13.08
N HIS A 14 19.88 -0.03 12.21
CA HIS A 14 20.48 -1.34 12.39
C HIS A 14 21.36 -1.74 11.22
N ASP A 15 22.44 -2.40 11.56
CA ASP A 15 23.29 -3.07 10.60
C ASP A 15 22.61 -4.37 10.13
N TRP A 16 22.79 -4.64 8.84
CA TRP A 16 22.19 -5.79 8.19
C TRP A 16 23.31 -6.65 7.61
N HIS A 17 23.45 -7.86 8.15
CA HIS A 17 24.49 -8.79 7.78
C HIS A 17 24.06 -9.61 6.59
N PHE A 18 24.90 -9.66 5.54
CA PHE A 18 24.63 -10.54 4.41
C PHE A 18 24.76 -12.02 4.82
N ALA A 19 23.77 -12.83 4.50
CA ALA A 19 23.70 -14.25 4.84
C ALA A 19 24.63 -15.10 3.95
N LYS A 20 25.94 -15.05 4.22
CA LYS A 20 26.99 -15.73 3.44
C LYS A 20 26.77 -17.24 3.30
N THR A 21 26.22 -17.89 4.33
CA THR A 21 25.95 -19.33 4.35
C THR A 21 24.82 -19.76 3.41
N MET A 22 23.99 -18.81 2.96
CA MET A 22 22.85 -19.01 2.07
C MET A 22 22.96 -18.13 0.82
N ALA A 23 24.17 -17.92 0.29
CA ALA A 23 24.41 -16.98 -0.81
C ALA A 23 23.62 -17.23 -2.11
N HIS A 24 23.08 -18.45 -2.30
CA HIS A 24 22.22 -18.80 -3.44
C HIS A 24 20.78 -18.24 -3.30
N ILE A 25 20.38 -17.84 -2.10
CA ILE A 25 19.15 -17.11 -1.79
C ILE A 25 19.60 -15.82 -1.09
N PRO A 26 20.10 -14.83 -1.84
CA PRO A 26 20.69 -13.64 -1.25
C PRO A 26 19.69 -12.95 -0.34
N HIS A 27 20.05 -12.80 0.94
CA HIS A 27 19.27 -12.06 1.93
C HIS A 27 20.21 -11.51 3.00
N TRP A 28 19.67 -10.64 3.83
CA TRP A 28 20.33 -10.05 4.97
C TRP A 28 19.54 -10.30 6.24
N TYR A 29 20.17 -10.17 7.40
CA TYR A 29 19.51 -10.27 8.68
C TYR A 29 20.08 -9.28 9.69
N CYS A 30 19.29 -8.94 10.70
CA CYS A 30 19.76 -8.31 11.93
C CYS A 30 19.48 -9.23 13.12
N LEU A 31 20.35 -9.21 14.13
CA LEU A 31 20.29 -10.11 15.29
C LEU A 31 19.89 -9.37 16.54
N ARG A 32 18.89 -9.88 17.27
CA ARG A 32 18.40 -9.30 18.54
C ARG A 32 19.51 -9.01 19.55
N SER A 33 20.53 -9.85 19.62
CA SER A 33 21.67 -9.72 20.55
C SER A 33 22.56 -8.50 20.26
N GLU A 34 22.48 -7.92 19.07
CA GLU A 34 23.22 -6.72 18.68
C GLU A 34 22.47 -5.43 19.03
N HIS A 35 21.28 -5.53 19.63
CA HIS A 35 20.45 -4.39 20.01
C HIS A 35 20.51 -4.13 21.51
N ASN A 36 20.82 -2.89 21.89
CA ASN A 36 20.69 -2.46 23.29
C ASN A 36 19.22 -2.35 23.74
N ASP A 37 18.28 -2.25 22.79
CA ASP A 37 16.84 -2.15 23.03
C ASP A 37 16.11 -3.38 22.48
N HIS A 38 16.06 -4.45 23.27
CA HIS A 38 15.31 -5.66 22.95
C HIS A 38 13.79 -5.41 22.83
N ALA A 39 13.26 -4.38 23.47
CA ALA A 39 11.84 -4.06 23.39
C ALA A 39 11.50 -3.45 22.03
N ALA A 40 12.37 -2.61 21.47
CA ALA A 40 12.24 -2.11 20.10
C ALA A 40 12.31 -3.24 19.07
N PHE A 41 13.21 -4.21 19.24
CA PHE A 41 13.29 -5.38 18.37
C PHE A 41 12.00 -6.20 18.42
N LYS A 42 11.54 -6.56 19.62
CA LYS A 42 10.28 -7.29 19.81
C LYS A 42 9.10 -6.54 19.17
N TRP A 43 9.00 -5.23 19.40
CA TRP A 43 7.97 -4.41 18.79
C TRP A 43 8.01 -4.47 17.26
N PHE A 44 9.20 -4.42 16.64
CA PHE A 44 9.31 -4.48 15.19
C PHE A 44 8.88 -5.84 14.63
N VAL A 45 9.19 -6.94 15.33
CA VAL A 45 8.70 -8.28 14.96
C VAL A 45 7.16 -8.35 15.04
N SER A 46 6.56 -7.84 16.12
CA SER A 46 5.09 -7.72 16.22
C SER A 46 4.51 -6.88 15.09
N PHE A 47 5.13 -5.73 14.80
CA PHE A 47 4.72 -4.83 13.73
C PHE A 47 4.76 -5.52 12.36
N ILE A 48 5.82 -6.28 12.04
CA ILE A 48 5.91 -7.10 10.81
C ILE A 48 4.69 -8.01 10.71
N ARG A 49 4.41 -8.82 11.73
CA ARG A 49 3.30 -9.79 11.70
C ARG A 49 1.95 -9.11 11.50
N GLU A 50 1.71 -8.03 12.23
CA GLU A 50 0.49 -7.23 12.11
C GLU A 50 0.33 -6.55 10.75
N ASN A 51 1.41 -6.30 10.02
CA ASN A 51 1.41 -5.54 8.78
C ASN A 51 1.86 -6.35 7.55
N SER A 52 2.01 -7.65 7.74
CA SER A 52 2.43 -8.61 6.71
C SER A 52 1.25 -9.20 5.95
N ARG A 53 1.63 -9.88 4.87
CA ARG A 53 0.82 -10.86 4.17
C ARG A 53 1.50 -12.23 4.16
N GLU A 54 0.73 -13.27 3.95
CA GLU A 54 1.27 -14.62 3.81
C GLU A 54 1.98 -14.81 2.46
N GLY A 55 3.11 -15.51 2.48
CA GLY A 55 3.82 -15.95 1.28
C GLY A 55 4.53 -17.27 1.49
N LYS A 56 4.75 -18.00 0.40
CA LYS A 56 5.42 -19.31 0.44
C LYS A 56 6.93 -19.18 0.24
N PHE A 57 7.67 -19.91 1.05
CA PHE A 57 9.07 -20.25 0.81
C PHE A 57 9.21 -21.76 0.79
N TYR A 58 9.38 -22.32 -0.41
CA TYR A 58 9.19 -23.75 -0.67
C TYR A 58 7.84 -24.24 -0.13
N SER A 59 7.85 -25.20 0.81
CA SER A 59 6.65 -25.77 1.43
C SER A 59 6.18 -25.02 2.68
N LYS A 60 6.92 -24.01 3.14
CA LYS A 60 6.59 -23.25 4.36
C LYS A 60 5.89 -21.95 4.01
N THR A 61 4.95 -21.54 4.85
CA THR A 61 4.33 -20.21 4.79
C THR A 61 4.98 -19.32 5.83
N TYR A 62 5.33 -18.10 5.41
CA TYR A 62 5.86 -17.05 6.26
C TYR A 62 5.04 -15.77 6.09
N HIS A 63 5.24 -14.85 7.02
CA HIS A 63 4.66 -13.51 7.03
C HIS A 63 5.67 -12.51 6.47
N TYR A 64 5.36 -11.91 5.31
CA TYR A 64 6.22 -10.92 4.67
C TYR A 64 5.63 -9.52 4.80
N PHE A 65 6.38 -8.64 5.45
CA PHE A 65 6.11 -7.22 5.50
C PHE A 65 6.93 -6.50 4.43
N TYR A 66 6.31 -5.61 3.66
CA TYR A 66 6.97 -4.87 2.57
C TYR A 66 7.05 -3.40 2.93
N LEU A 67 8.25 -2.82 2.82
CA LEU A 67 8.49 -1.40 3.03
C LEU A 67 9.77 -0.94 2.34
N ASP A 68 9.71 0.21 1.67
CA ASP A 68 10.86 0.91 1.10
C ASP A 68 11.80 0.00 0.26
N GLY A 69 11.23 -0.85 -0.62
CA GLY A 69 12.01 -1.72 -1.53
C GLY A 69 12.44 -3.08 -0.96
N TYR A 70 12.15 -3.36 0.31
CA TYR A 70 12.52 -4.62 0.97
C TYR A 70 11.29 -5.37 1.48
N LYS A 71 11.38 -6.70 1.48
CA LYS A 71 10.53 -7.58 2.28
C LYS A 71 11.26 -7.97 3.55
N TYR A 72 10.54 -8.03 4.67
CA TYR A 72 11.02 -8.36 5.99
C TYR A 72 10.21 -9.53 6.55
N TRP A 73 10.88 -10.46 7.22
CA TRP A 73 10.21 -11.59 7.86
C TRP A 73 11.01 -12.12 9.05
N ASP A 74 10.29 -12.65 10.02
CA ASP A 74 10.84 -13.49 11.08
C ASP A 74 10.48 -14.96 10.83
N MET A 75 11.17 -15.88 11.51
CA MET A 75 10.93 -17.32 11.38
C MET A 75 10.55 -17.99 12.70
N ASP A 76 10.47 -17.23 13.77
CA ASP A 76 10.30 -17.77 15.12
C ASP A 76 8.82 -17.91 15.49
N PRO A 77 8.46 -18.73 16.48
CA PRO A 77 7.05 -18.92 16.84
C PRO A 77 6.39 -17.64 17.36
N THR A 78 7.10 -16.84 18.15
CA THR A 78 6.54 -15.61 18.76
C THR A 78 7.56 -14.46 18.76
N PRO A 79 7.10 -13.20 18.83
CA PRO A 79 8.00 -12.05 18.95
C PRO A 79 8.91 -12.10 20.20
N GLU A 80 8.48 -12.78 21.27
CA GLU A 80 9.24 -12.91 22.52
C GLU A 80 10.52 -13.73 22.37
N VAL A 81 10.47 -14.77 21.54
CA VAL A 81 11.57 -15.72 21.32
C VAL A 81 12.29 -15.47 20.00
N CYS A 82 11.91 -14.42 19.27
CA CYS A 82 12.53 -14.08 18.02
C CYS A 82 13.94 -13.52 18.24
N ASP A 83 14.91 -14.12 17.55
CA ASP A 83 16.33 -13.79 17.70
C ASP A 83 16.89 -13.07 16.47
N LEU A 84 16.19 -13.13 15.32
CA LEU A 84 16.61 -12.45 14.09
C LEU A 84 15.43 -12.02 13.23
N VAL A 85 15.62 -10.92 12.50
CA VAL A 85 14.74 -10.51 11.39
C VAL A 85 15.53 -10.57 10.11
N ASN A 86 14.98 -11.22 9.10
CA ASN A 86 15.54 -11.25 7.77
C ASN A 86 14.97 -10.11 6.92
N ARG A 87 15.74 -9.71 5.91
CA ARG A 87 15.26 -8.92 4.79
C ARG A 87 15.88 -9.37 3.48
N ASP A 88 15.18 -9.09 2.40
CA ASP A 88 15.65 -9.29 1.04
C ASP A 88 15.03 -8.19 0.17
N GLU A 89 15.71 -7.82 -0.91
CA GLU A 89 15.12 -6.93 -1.91
C GLU A 89 13.90 -7.65 -2.47
N TYR A 90 12.72 -7.04 -2.35
CA TYR A 90 11.57 -7.70 -2.94
C TYR A 90 11.63 -7.49 -4.45
N LYS A 91 11.49 -8.59 -5.19
CA LYS A 91 11.27 -8.55 -6.62
C LYS A 91 9.81 -8.19 -6.83
N LYS A 92 9.50 -7.41 -7.87
CA LYS A 92 8.16 -6.95 -8.21
C LYS A 92 7.29 -8.10 -8.76
N ASP A 93 7.13 -9.14 -7.96
CA ASP A 93 6.49 -10.41 -8.32
C ASP A 93 4.95 -10.28 -8.43
N PHE A 94 4.42 -9.09 -8.14
CA PHE A 94 3.00 -8.76 -8.18
C PHE A 94 2.60 -7.96 -9.40
N VAL A 95 3.54 -7.75 -10.34
CA VAL A 95 3.29 -6.98 -11.55
C VAL A 95 2.53 -7.81 -12.57
N SER A 96 1.50 -7.21 -13.16
CA SER A 96 0.71 -7.77 -14.25
C SER A 96 1.09 -7.08 -15.56
N ASP A 97 1.45 -7.89 -16.56
CA ASP A 97 1.66 -7.44 -17.94
C ASP A 97 0.41 -7.65 -18.80
N GLU A 98 -0.78 -7.67 -18.17
CA GLU A 98 -2.03 -7.75 -18.91
C GLU A 98 -2.12 -6.66 -19.99
N PRO A 99 -2.62 -6.97 -21.19
CA PRO A 99 -2.75 -5.98 -22.24
C PRO A 99 -3.57 -4.78 -21.76
N TYR A 100 -3.12 -3.57 -22.09
CA TYR A 100 -3.92 -2.39 -21.84
C TYR A 100 -5.22 -2.47 -22.64
N SER A 101 -6.34 -2.28 -21.94
CA SER A 101 -7.64 -2.04 -22.54
C SER A 101 -8.16 -0.73 -21.99
N GLU A 102 -8.43 0.22 -22.87
CA GLU A 102 -9.12 1.43 -22.47
C GLU A 102 -10.48 1.05 -21.86
N ARG A 103 -10.78 1.58 -20.68
CA ARG A 103 -12.09 1.37 -20.07
C ARG A 103 -13.09 2.26 -20.82
N PRO A 104 -14.32 1.78 -21.09
CA PRO A 104 -15.40 2.66 -21.55
C PRO A 104 -15.51 3.87 -20.64
N ASP A 105 -15.83 5.03 -21.21
CA ASP A 105 -15.87 6.28 -20.47
C ASP A 105 -16.73 6.15 -19.20
N GLY A 106 -16.07 6.28 -18.05
CA GLY A 106 -16.73 6.17 -16.76
C GLY A 106 -17.61 7.36 -16.41
N LEU A 107 -18.06 8.16 -17.39
CA LEU A 107 -18.63 9.49 -17.20
C LEU A 107 -19.71 9.51 -16.12
N SER A 108 -20.76 8.69 -16.28
CA SER A 108 -21.86 8.62 -15.31
C SER A 108 -21.43 8.17 -13.91
N TYR A 109 -20.43 7.28 -13.83
CA TYR A 109 -19.89 6.82 -12.55
C TYR A 109 -19.05 7.90 -11.88
N ASN A 110 -18.18 8.57 -12.64
CA ASN A 110 -17.32 9.63 -12.12
C ASN A 110 -18.13 10.86 -11.71
N GLU A 111 -19.19 11.20 -12.46
CA GLU A 111 -20.20 12.18 -12.04
C GLU A 111 -20.89 11.77 -10.74
N ALA A 112 -21.14 10.47 -10.53
CA ALA A 112 -21.77 9.99 -9.31
C ALA A 112 -20.85 10.03 -8.08
N VAL A 113 -19.53 9.78 -8.23
CA VAL A 113 -18.58 9.84 -7.10
C VAL A 113 -18.13 11.27 -6.79
N ALA A 114 -18.15 12.18 -7.79
CA ALA A 114 -17.66 13.55 -7.66
C ALA A 114 -18.25 14.33 -6.47
N PRO A 115 -19.56 14.28 -6.13
CA PRO A 115 -20.11 14.98 -4.98
C PRO A 115 -19.49 14.57 -3.63
N ALA A 116 -19.04 13.32 -3.49
CA ALA A 116 -18.36 12.84 -2.28
C ALA A 116 -16.88 13.26 -2.24
N LEU A 117 -16.27 13.47 -3.41
CA LEU A 117 -14.83 13.65 -3.56
C LEU A 117 -14.43 15.13 -3.66
N LEU A 118 -15.06 15.89 -4.57
CA LEU A 118 -14.71 17.27 -4.89
C LEU A 118 -14.67 18.22 -3.68
N PRO A 119 -15.59 18.15 -2.69
CA PRO A 119 -15.54 19.04 -1.52
C PRO A 119 -14.29 18.86 -0.64
N LEU A 120 -13.61 17.71 -0.76
CA LEU A 120 -12.44 17.35 0.03
C LEU A 120 -11.13 17.70 -0.67
N LEU A 121 -11.16 17.81 -2.01
CA LEU A 121 -9.97 18.09 -2.81
C LEU A 121 -9.56 19.55 -2.73
N LYS A 122 -8.28 19.78 -2.41
CA LYS A 122 -7.65 21.09 -2.42
C LYS A 122 -6.39 21.02 -3.29
N PRO A 123 -5.93 22.12 -3.91
CA PRO A 123 -4.71 22.10 -4.73
C PRO A 123 -3.49 21.51 -4.02
N GLU A 124 -3.38 21.73 -2.70
CA GLU A 124 -2.31 21.24 -1.84
C GLU A 124 -2.50 19.80 -1.32
N SER A 125 -3.65 19.15 -1.60
CA SER A 125 -3.94 17.81 -1.11
C SER A 125 -2.90 16.80 -1.57
N ARG A 126 -2.40 15.99 -0.62
CA ARG A 126 -1.59 14.81 -0.90
C ARG A 126 -2.51 13.61 -1.09
N ILE A 127 -2.49 13.03 -2.28
CA ILE A 127 -3.45 12.02 -2.71
C ILE A 127 -2.71 10.73 -3.00
N ALA A 128 -3.12 9.64 -2.37
CA ALA A 128 -2.79 8.30 -2.84
C ALA A 128 -3.96 7.72 -3.64
N ASP A 129 -3.77 7.52 -4.93
CA ASP A 129 -4.72 6.86 -5.82
C ASP A 129 -4.34 5.38 -5.99
N LEU A 130 -5.11 4.51 -5.35
CA LEU A 130 -4.90 3.08 -5.33
C LEU A 130 -5.58 2.46 -6.54
N GLN A 131 -4.81 1.67 -7.29
CA GLN A 131 -5.20 1.10 -8.57
C GLN A 131 -5.50 2.18 -9.60
N CYS A 132 -4.63 3.21 -9.62
CA CYS A 132 -4.78 4.41 -10.45
C CYS A 132 -4.88 4.10 -11.95
N GLY A 133 -4.50 2.90 -12.36
CA GLY A 133 -4.58 2.43 -13.73
C GLY A 133 -3.87 3.38 -14.67
N ASP A 134 -4.64 3.90 -15.61
CA ASP A 134 -4.18 4.78 -16.66
C ASP A 134 -4.43 6.28 -16.36
N GLY A 135 -4.76 6.61 -15.10
CA GLY A 135 -4.91 7.98 -14.61
C GLY A 135 -6.33 8.54 -14.67
N GLU A 136 -7.35 7.68 -14.55
CA GLU A 136 -8.75 8.12 -14.55
C GLU A 136 -9.03 9.20 -13.50
N PHE A 137 -8.47 9.07 -12.29
CA PHE A 137 -8.61 10.10 -11.25
C PHE A 137 -8.10 11.46 -11.73
N VAL A 138 -6.87 11.53 -12.25
CA VAL A 138 -6.24 12.78 -12.70
C VAL A 138 -7.01 13.40 -13.86
N LYS A 139 -7.47 12.56 -14.81
CA LYS A 139 -8.30 13.00 -15.95
C LYS A 139 -9.56 13.74 -15.50
N TRP A 140 -10.16 13.32 -14.39
CA TRP A 140 -11.47 13.78 -13.93
C TRP A 140 -11.40 14.87 -12.85
N PHE A 141 -10.47 14.75 -11.92
CA PHE A 141 -10.39 15.58 -10.72
C PHE A 141 -9.22 16.57 -10.76
N GLY A 142 -8.35 16.47 -11.76
CA GLY A 142 -7.22 17.37 -11.96
C GLY A 142 -5.91 16.85 -11.37
N ARG A 143 -4.89 17.70 -11.47
CA ARG A 143 -3.51 17.40 -11.06
C ARG A 143 -3.24 17.97 -9.68
N PHE A 144 -2.50 17.21 -8.87
CA PHE A 144 -2.12 17.59 -7.52
C PHE A 144 -0.62 17.33 -7.33
N ASP A 145 0.12 18.28 -6.79
CA ASP A 145 1.57 18.14 -6.62
C ASP A 145 1.94 17.01 -5.66
N GLY A 146 1.07 16.76 -4.68
CA GLY A 146 1.19 15.67 -3.71
C GLY A 146 0.60 14.34 -4.17
N TYR A 147 0.24 14.19 -5.46
CA TYR A 147 -0.35 12.96 -5.99
C TYR A 147 0.67 11.81 -6.08
N LYS A 148 0.22 10.63 -5.65
CA LYS A 148 0.89 9.34 -5.80
C LYS A 148 -0.10 8.32 -6.35
N GLY A 149 0.14 7.82 -7.55
CA GLY A 149 -0.61 6.72 -8.14
C GLY A 149 0.11 5.40 -7.90
N VAL A 150 -0.65 4.36 -7.53
CA VAL A 150 -0.13 3.02 -7.29
C VAL A 150 -0.94 2.05 -8.12
N ASP A 151 -0.27 1.26 -8.95
CA ASP A 151 -0.92 0.18 -9.69
C ASP A 151 0.11 -0.91 -9.97
N ASN A 152 -0.34 -2.17 -10.01
CA ASN A 152 0.53 -3.28 -10.31
C ASN A 152 0.54 -3.66 -11.79
N ARG A 153 -0.22 -2.97 -12.64
CA ARG A 153 -0.33 -3.27 -14.08
C ARG A 153 0.63 -2.40 -14.90
N THR A 154 1.65 -3.01 -15.48
CA THR A 154 2.71 -2.34 -16.25
C THR A 154 2.15 -1.47 -17.36
N ASN A 155 1.27 -2.05 -18.17
CA ASN A 155 0.77 -1.42 -19.39
C ASN A 155 -0.18 -0.23 -19.11
N TYR A 156 -0.90 -0.27 -17.99
CA TYR A 156 -1.77 0.83 -17.57
C TYR A 156 -0.96 2.04 -17.09
N LEU A 157 0.07 1.82 -16.25
CA LEU A 157 0.97 2.90 -15.84
C LEU A 157 1.77 3.46 -17.01
N ALA A 158 2.12 2.63 -18.00
CA ALA A 158 2.75 3.11 -19.23
C ALA A 158 1.81 4.07 -20.00
N ALA A 159 0.55 3.67 -20.19
CA ALA A 159 -0.47 4.51 -20.82
C ALA A 159 -0.75 5.80 -20.03
N PHE A 160 -0.74 5.75 -18.69
CA PHE A 160 -0.82 6.94 -17.85
C PHE A 160 0.34 7.90 -18.17
N ARG A 161 1.59 7.41 -18.10
CA ARG A 161 2.77 8.25 -18.36
C ARG A 161 2.83 8.83 -19.76
N GLU A 162 2.33 8.10 -20.76
CA GLU A 162 2.26 8.62 -22.13
C GLU A 162 1.33 9.84 -22.22
N ARG A 163 0.19 9.82 -21.53
CA ARG A 163 -0.78 10.92 -21.51
C ARG A 163 -0.39 12.06 -20.58
N GLU A 164 0.27 11.74 -19.47
CA GLU A 164 0.63 12.67 -18.41
C GLU A 164 2.15 12.55 -18.08
N PRO A 165 3.06 12.98 -18.98
CA PRO A 165 4.51 12.70 -18.87
C PRO A 165 5.21 13.27 -17.64
N GLU A 166 4.60 14.26 -16.99
CA GLU A 166 5.04 14.84 -15.72
C GLU A 166 4.90 13.91 -14.51
N PHE A 167 4.07 12.86 -14.61
CA PHE A 167 3.93 11.84 -13.56
C PHE A 167 5.01 10.77 -13.71
N THR A 168 6.19 11.07 -13.18
CA THR A 168 7.36 10.19 -13.23
C THR A 168 7.22 8.97 -12.29
N GLN A 169 8.24 8.10 -12.24
CA GLN A 169 8.30 6.96 -11.31
C GLN A 169 8.29 7.37 -9.83
N GLU A 170 8.59 8.65 -9.52
CA GLU A 170 8.52 9.19 -8.16
C GLU A 170 7.08 9.48 -7.73
N ARG A 171 6.14 9.56 -8.69
CA ARG A 171 4.71 9.77 -8.46
C ARG A 171 3.85 8.58 -8.86
N LEU A 172 4.33 7.72 -9.77
CA LEU A 172 3.62 6.50 -10.21
C LEU A 172 4.41 5.26 -9.86
N PHE A 173 3.92 4.52 -8.87
CA PHE A 173 4.53 3.34 -8.31
C PHE A 173 3.95 2.09 -8.99
N LEU A 174 4.80 1.36 -9.72
CA LEU A 174 4.49 0.03 -10.22
C LEU A 174 4.64 -0.97 -9.07
N GLU A 175 3.58 -1.11 -8.27
CA GLU A 175 3.55 -1.83 -7.00
C GLU A 175 2.14 -2.26 -6.61
N ARG A 176 2.04 -3.15 -5.62
CA ARG A 176 0.79 -3.47 -4.94
C ARG A 176 0.50 -2.47 -3.82
N ALA A 177 -0.77 -2.18 -3.57
CA ALA A 177 -1.18 -1.18 -2.58
C ALA A 177 -0.73 -1.54 -1.15
N ASP A 178 -0.77 -2.82 -0.76
CA ASP A 178 -0.27 -3.26 0.54
C ASP A 178 1.25 -3.11 0.77
N ASN A 179 2.04 -2.83 -0.28
CA ASN A 179 3.49 -2.62 -0.16
C ASN A 179 3.87 -1.19 0.26
N LEU A 180 2.92 -0.26 0.26
CA LEU A 180 3.17 1.16 0.51
C LEU A 180 2.52 1.63 1.81
N SER A 181 3.04 2.72 2.39
CA SER A 181 2.46 3.39 3.56
C SER A 181 1.76 4.68 3.12
N TYR A 182 0.63 4.98 3.75
CA TYR A 182 -0.22 6.12 3.44
C TYR A 182 -0.22 7.21 4.53
N GLU A 183 0.71 7.15 5.46
CA GLU A 183 0.78 8.03 6.65
C GLU A 183 0.94 9.52 6.32
N GLN A 184 1.41 9.83 5.11
CA GLN A 184 1.67 11.19 4.62
C GLN A 184 0.60 11.65 3.63
N GLN A 185 -0.51 10.93 3.49
CA GLN A 185 -1.55 11.25 2.52
C GLN A 185 -2.75 11.86 3.23
N ASP A 186 -3.26 12.95 2.68
CA ASP A 186 -4.46 13.61 3.20
C ASP A 186 -5.71 12.85 2.72
N ILE A 187 -5.63 12.30 1.50
CA ILE A 187 -6.71 11.53 0.87
C ILE A 187 -6.13 10.22 0.31
N ILE A 188 -6.79 9.12 0.61
CA ILE A 188 -6.49 7.79 0.06
C ILE A 188 -7.73 7.34 -0.69
N VAL A 189 -7.62 7.21 -2.00
CA VAL A 189 -8.76 7.00 -2.90
C VAL A 189 -8.55 5.76 -3.76
N SER A 190 -9.63 5.10 -4.13
CA SER A 190 -9.66 4.16 -5.26
C SER A 190 -10.99 4.32 -5.98
N LEU A 191 -10.98 4.32 -7.31
CA LEU A 191 -12.20 4.34 -8.13
C LEU A 191 -12.65 2.93 -8.55
N ASN A 192 -11.97 1.88 -8.06
CA ASN A 192 -12.21 0.49 -8.43
C ASN A 192 -11.80 -0.48 -7.31
N ALA A 193 -12.19 -0.14 -6.08
CA ALA A 193 -11.83 -0.81 -4.85
C ALA A 193 -12.21 -2.30 -4.79
N GLU A 194 -13.07 -2.80 -5.67
CA GLU A 194 -13.35 -4.23 -5.80
C GLU A 194 -12.12 -5.08 -6.15
N MET A 195 -11.08 -4.46 -6.68
CA MET A 195 -9.82 -5.12 -7.00
C MET A 195 -8.87 -5.18 -5.78
N LEU A 196 -9.15 -4.43 -4.70
CA LEU A 196 -8.35 -4.44 -3.47
C LEU A 196 -8.75 -5.65 -2.63
N ASP A 197 -7.75 -6.40 -2.15
CA ASP A 197 -8.01 -7.53 -1.26
C ASP A 197 -7.90 -7.14 0.22
N ALA A 198 -8.08 -8.12 1.11
CA ALA A 198 -8.08 -7.88 2.55
C ALA A 198 -6.74 -7.34 3.07
N ASP A 199 -5.61 -7.71 2.46
CA ASP A 199 -4.29 -7.21 2.87
C ASP A 199 -4.08 -5.77 2.42
N ASP A 200 -4.58 -5.40 1.22
CA ASP A 200 -4.59 -4.02 0.75
C ASP A 200 -5.40 -3.12 1.70
N LEU A 201 -6.63 -3.54 2.04
CA LEU A 201 -7.50 -2.81 2.97
C LEU A 201 -6.87 -2.69 4.37
N LYS A 202 -6.25 -3.78 4.85
CA LYS A 202 -5.51 -3.79 6.11
C LYS A 202 -4.37 -2.79 6.11
N ARG A 203 -3.60 -2.70 5.01
CA ARG A 203 -2.54 -1.68 4.89
C ARG A 203 -3.11 -0.27 4.91
N VAL A 204 -4.19 -0.01 4.19
CA VAL A 204 -4.85 1.31 4.17
C VAL A 204 -5.22 1.72 5.58
N VAL A 205 -5.92 0.87 6.33
CA VAL A 205 -6.35 1.15 7.70
C VAL A 205 -5.17 1.35 8.66
N ASN A 206 -4.16 0.48 8.58
CA ASN A 206 -3.05 0.52 9.54
C ASN A 206 -2.04 1.66 9.29
N SER A 207 -1.92 2.13 8.04
CA SER A 207 -0.91 3.13 7.68
C SER A 207 -1.46 4.53 7.45
N ALA A 208 -2.77 4.69 7.24
CA ALA A 208 -3.39 6.01 7.15
C ALA A 208 -3.21 6.81 8.45
N SER A 209 -3.02 8.12 8.33
CA SER A 209 -3.05 9.00 9.50
C SER A 209 -4.49 9.16 10.01
N GLU A 210 -4.65 9.52 11.29
CA GLU A 210 -5.99 9.80 11.86
C GLU A 210 -6.73 10.93 11.12
N SER A 211 -5.99 11.87 10.52
CA SER A 211 -6.54 12.97 9.71
C SER A 211 -6.78 12.60 8.24
N SER A 212 -6.31 11.44 7.79
CA SER A 212 -6.47 11.02 6.40
C SER A 212 -7.93 10.67 6.13
N THR A 213 -8.44 11.08 4.97
CA THR A 213 -9.75 10.66 4.48
C THR A 213 -9.60 9.50 3.50
N VAL A 214 -10.22 8.36 3.82
CA VAL A 214 -10.21 7.15 2.97
C VAL A 214 -11.50 7.09 2.17
N LEU A 215 -11.43 6.95 0.85
CA LEU A 215 -12.56 6.90 -0.06
C LEU A 215 -12.37 5.82 -1.14
N LEU A 216 -12.80 4.59 -0.85
CA LEU A 216 -12.63 3.45 -1.73
C LEU A 216 -13.96 3.13 -2.43
N PHE A 217 -14.12 3.66 -3.64
CA PHE A 217 -15.32 3.51 -4.46
C PHE A 217 -15.25 2.23 -5.30
N SER A 218 -16.42 1.63 -5.54
CA SER A 218 -16.56 0.47 -6.41
C SER A 218 -17.94 0.47 -7.06
N ARG A 219 -18.02 0.07 -8.33
CA ARG A 219 -19.30 -0.24 -9.00
C ARG A 219 -19.86 -1.57 -8.52
N ASN A 220 -18.97 -2.49 -8.16
CA ASN A 220 -19.30 -3.82 -7.70
C ASN A 220 -19.54 -3.85 -6.19
N PRO A 221 -20.26 -4.85 -5.66
CA PRO A 221 -20.44 -5.00 -4.22
C PRO A 221 -19.10 -5.08 -3.48
N LEU A 222 -18.98 -4.32 -2.39
CA LEU A 222 -17.89 -4.43 -1.44
C LEU A 222 -18.34 -5.15 -0.17
N SER A 223 -17.39 -5.78 0.50
CA SER A 223 -17.59 -6.34 1.84
C SER A 223 -17.19 -5.30 2.89
N PRO A 224 -17.88 -5.24 4.05
CA PRO A 224 -17.43 -4.42 5.17
C PRO A 224 -16.02 -4.80 5.60
N PHE A 225 -15.24 -3.82 6.05
CA PHE A 225 -13.89 -4.05 6.56
C PHE A 225 -13.70 -3.32 7.88
N LYS A 226 -13.07 -3.97 8.86
CA LYS A 226 -12.87 -3.36 10.19
C LYS A 226 -12.04 -2.09 10.06
N GLY A 227 -12.56 -0.97 10.55
CA GLY A 227 -11.94 0.35 10.43
C GLY A 227 -12.48 1.20 9.27
N LEU A 228 -13.34 0.64 8.41
CA LEU A 228 -14.02 1.35 7.34
C LEU A 228 -15.53 1.07 7.38
N GLU A 229 -16.33 2.12 7.21
CA GLU A 229 -17.78 2.03 7.08
C GLU A 229 -18.16 1.80 5.61
N LEU A 230 -19.15 0.94 5.38
CA LEU A 230 -19.66 0.63 4.04
C LEU A 230 -20.96 1.41 3.75
N PHE A 231 -20.88 2.33 2.80
CA PHE A 231 -22.03 3.04 2.25
C PHE A 231 -22.39 2.49 0.88
N LYS A 232 -23.70 2.43 0.61
CA LYS A 232 -24.23 1.91 -0.66
C LYS A 232 -25.29 2.85 -1.19
N ASN A 233 -25.20 3.18 -2.48
CA ASN A 233 -26.28 3.80 -3.21
C ASN A 233 -26.46 3.11 -4.57
N LYS A 234 -27.37 3.64 -5.39
CA LYS A 234 -27.70 3.05 -6.70
C LYS A 234 -26.56 3.09 -7.74
N ASN A 235 -25.55 3.93 -7.52
CA ASN A 235 -24.47 4.20 -8.48
C ASN A 235 -23.14 3.55 -8.04
N TYR A 236 -22.87 3.47 -6.74
CA TYR A 236 -21.61 2.95 -6.21
C TYR A 236 -21.74 2.38 -4.78
N ASN A 237 -20.73 1.58 -4.42
CA ASN A 237 -20.38 1.19 -3.06
C ASN A 237 -19.15 2.01 -2.62
N LEU A 238 -19.09 2.40 -1.36
CA LEU A 238 -17.99 3.19 -0.79
C LEU A 238 -17.57 2.60 0.55
N LEU A 239 -16.31 2.23 0.69
CA LEU A 239 -15.66 2.04 1.99
C LEU A 239 -14.94 3.33 2.39
N THR A 240 -15.24 3.86 3.57
CA THR A 240 -14.63 5.11 4.06
C THR A 240 -14.45 5.12 5.57
N ASN A 241 -13.48 5.88 6.07
CA ASN A 241 -13.31 6.16 7.50
C ASN A 241 -14.02 7.45 7.94
N THR A 242 -14.77 8.10 7.04
CA THR A 242 -15.51 9.32 7.32
C THR A 242 -17.01 9.04 7.36
N THR A 243 -17.73 9.76 8.22
CA THR A 243 -19.18 9.78 8.19
C THR A 243 -19.61 10.68 7.03
N THR A 244 -19.59 10.17 5.80
CA THR A 244 -20.20 10.84 4.66
C THR A 244 -21.69 10.98 4.93
N ARG A 245 -22.15 12.21 5.25
CA ARG A 245 -23.57 12.58 5.34
C ARG A 245 -24.08 13.03 3.99
#